data_AF-A0A6A5UDC1-F1
#
_entry.id   AF-A0A6A5UDC1-F1
#
_cell.length_a   1.000
_cell.length_b   1.000
_cell.length_c   1.000
_cell.angle_alpha   90.00
_cell.angle_beta   90.00
_cell.angle_gamma   90.00
#
_symmetry.space_group_name_H-M   'P 1'
#
loop_
_entity.id
_entity.type
_entity.pdbx_description
1 polymer ?
#
loop_
_entity_poly.entity_id
_entity_poly.type
_entity_poly.pdbx_seq_one_letter_code
_entity_poly.pdbx_strand_id
1 'polypeptide(L)'
;MLPPVDPGVLQRNPNFEVLYKDLCARKLNPEGSTKDVKKQRIHDEIRNNLTQSLTTHHQTTTLLTTLTTLPQKSPTLPQALHAPIDLLTAQISAPISPQDREILAADTATFFSNIDIIASALSTHLVTIATLLCKIADPVTPPAIDSLRLRAERLRDAATQILPREISEEKVCLANMMFDFLTLHREVLTTSISIIEQTQHGSLARHTKAKAEALHARATVLGLQARIHSLVHPPPAAFLAALKKFKESQGSSEARLRDREALARRALELYEKAGAKGMADLARRKEWVLGEKGRIEEEIGGLERGG
;
A
#
# COMPACT_ATOMS: atom_id res chain seq x y z
N MET A 1 2.10 4.57 -26.80
CA MET A 1 1.82 3.38 -27.65
C MET A 1 0.33 3.06 -27.64
N LEU A 2 -0.24 2.75 -28.81
CA LEU A 2 -1.56 2.11 -28.84
C LEU A 2 -1.41 0.73 -28.18
N PRO A 3 -2.25 0.36 -27.21
CA PRO A 3 -2.15 -0.93 -26.56
C PRO A 3 -2.27 -2.06 -27.60
N PRO A 4 -1.57 -3.19 -27.39
CA PRO A 4 -1.70 -4.35 -28.26
C PRO A 4 -3.16 -4.83 -28.23
N VAL A 5 -3.78 -4.91 -29.42
CA VAL A 5 -5.16 -5.39 -29.56
C VAL A 5 -5.14 -6.91 -29.69
N ASP A 6 -6.10 -7.57 -29.03
CA ASP A 6 -6.28 -9.01 -29.11
C ASP A 6 -6.39 -9.49 -30.58
N PRO A 7 -5.58 -10.46 -31.03
CA PRO A 7 -5.64 -11.00 -32.39
C PRO A 7 -7.03 -11.50 -32.79
N GLY A 8 -7.86 -11.95 -31.85
CA GLY A 8 -9.25 -12.34 -32.12
C GLY A 8 -10.14 -11.18 -32.58
N VAL A 9 -9.87 -9.95 -32.15
CA VAL A 9 -10.59 -8.73 -32.56
C VAL A 9 -10.14 -8.26 -33.94
N LEU A 10 -8.85 -8.38 -34.25
CA LEU A 10 -8.29 -8.05 -35.57
C LEU A 10 -8.83 -9.00 -36.65
N GLN A 11 -8.93 -10.30 -36.36
CA GLN A 11 -9.51 -11.29 -37.28
C GLN A 11 -11.02 -11.09 -37.52
N ARG A 12 -11.76 -10.63 -36.51
CA ARG A 12 -13.20 -10.35 -36.64
C ARG A 12 -13.52 -9.08 -37.42
N ASN A 13 -12.57 -8.14 -37.54
CA ASN A 13 -12.77 -6.87 -38.22
C ASN A 13 -11.55 -6.51 -39.10
N PRO A 14 -11.49 -7.02 -40.34
CA PRO A 14 -10.32 -6.85 -41.21
C PRO A 14 -10.06 -5.38 -41.60
N ASN A 15 -11.10 -4.55 -41.69
CA ASN A 15 -10.95 -3.11 -41.95
C ASN A 15 -10.23 -2.41 -40.79
N PHE A 16 -10.52 -2.82 -39.55
CA PHE A 16 -9.84 -2.29 -38.37
C PHE A 16 -8.39 -2.77 -38.30
N GLU A 17 -8.09 -4.00 -38.72
CA GLU A 17 -6.72 -4.51 -38.79
C GLU A 17 -5.84 -3.68 -39.75
N VAL A 18 -6.36 -3.35 -40.94
CA VAL A 18 -5.66 -2.49 -41.92
C VAL A 18 -5.43 -1.10 -41.34
N LEU A 19 -6.44 -0.51 -40.67
CA LEU A 19 -6.31 0.79 -40.03
C LEU A 19 -5.29 0.76 -38.88
N TYR A 20 -5.33 -0.25 -38.01
CA TYR A 20 -4.40 -0.41 -36.90
C TYR A 20 -2.96 -0.56 -37.39
N LYS A 21 -2.75 -1.36 -38.46
CA LYS A 21 -1.45 -1.47 -39.13
C LYS A 21 -1.00 -0.16 -39.76
N ASP A 22 -1.87 0.58 -40.46
CA ASP A 22 -1.52 1.88 -41.06
C ASP A 22 -1.20 2.95 -40.01
N LEU A 23 -1.93 2.96 -38.90
CA LEU A 23 -1.69 3.86 -37.77
C LEU A 23 -0.35 3.58 -37.10
N CYS A 24 -0.05 2.32 -36.79
CA CYS A 24 1.22 1.92 -36.16
C CYS A 24 2.43 2.05 -37.11
N ALA A 25 2.27 1.70 -38.39
CA ALA A 25 3.37 1.68 -39.35
C ALA A 25 3.65 3.05 -39.97
N ARG A 26 2.62 3.77 -40.42
CA ARG A 26 2.78 4.96 -41.29
C ARG A 26 2.44 6.28 -40.62
N LYS A 27 1.47 6.32 -39.70
CA LYS A 27 0.94 7.60 -39.20
C LYS A 27 1.45 8.01 -37.83
N LEU A 28 1.74 7.05 -36.94
CA LEU A 28 2.10 7.33 -35.55
C LEU A 28 3.47 6.74 -35.19
N ASN A 29 4.15 7.44 -34.31
CA ASN A 29 5.35 6.99 -33.59
C ASN A 29 4.94 6.17 -32.36
N PRO A 30 5.87 5.37 -31.80
CA PRO A 30 5.71 4.67 -30.52
C PRO A 30 5.08 5.53 -29.40
N GLU A 31 5.47 6.80 -29.34
CA GLU A 31 5.01 7.79 -28.35
C GLU A 31 3.62 8.39 -28.66
N GLY A 32 2.96 7.97 -29.74
CA GLY A 32 1.65 8.50 -30.15
C GLY A 32 1.71 9.82 -30.93
N SER A 33 2.90 10.37 -31.17
CA SER A 33 3.10 11.54 -32.06
C SER A 33 2.96 11.15 -33.53
N THR A 34 2.64 12.10 -34.41
CA THR A 34 2.51 11.83 -35.85
C THR A 34 3.88 11.71 -36.53
N LYS A 35 3.99 10.80 -37.51
CA LYS A 35 5.15 10.68 -38.42
C LYS A 35 5.20 11.75 -39.51
N ASP A 36 4.14 12.56 -39.63
CA ASP A 36 4.10 13.68 -40.58
C ASP A 36 4.96 14.84 -40.07
N VAL A 37 6.19 14.92 -40.58
CA VAL A 37 7.21 15.90 -40.18
C VAL A 37 6.69 17.35 -40.33
N LYS A 38 5.84 17.64 -41.32
CA LYS A 38 5.30 18.99 -41.51
C LYS A 38 4.31 19.35 -40.40
N LYS A 39 3.40 18.44 -40.07
CA LYS A 39 2.45 18.64 -38.97
C LYS A 39 3.15 18.69 -37.63
N GLN A 40 4.17 17.86 -37.43
CA GLN A 40 4.99 17.88 -36.21
C GLN A 40 5.67 19.23 -36.03
N ARG A 41 6.28 19.80 -37.08
CA ARG A 41 6.87 21.15 -37.05
C ARG A 41 5.87 22.24 -36.66
N ILE A 42 4.66 22.21 -37.24
CA ILE A 42 3.60 23.18 -36.88
C ILE A 42 3.21 23.02 -35.42
N HIS A 43 3.05 21.79 -34.92
CA HIS A 43 2.74 21.56 -33.51
C HIS A 43 3.86 22.02 -32.58
N ASP A 44 5.12 21.82 -32.95
CA ASP A 44 6.28 22.26 -32.18
C ASP A 44 6.40 23.79 -32.18
N GLU A 45 6.12 24.44 -33.30
CA GLU A 45 6.06 25.90 -33.41
C GLU A 45 4.92 26.47 -32.53
N ILE A 46 3.74 25.87 -32.56
CA ILE A 46 2.62 26.26 -31.68
C ILE A 46 3.01 26.06 -30.21
N ARG A 47 3.66 24.95 -29.85
CA ARG A 47 4.14 24.72 -28.48
C ARG A 47 5.17 25.76 -28.06
N ASN A 48 6.09 26.12 -28.95
CA ASN A 48 7.09 27.16 -28.68
C ASN A 48 6.43 28.53 -28.50
N ASN A 49 5.49 28.90 -29.36
CA ASN A 49 4.75 30.16 -29.25
C ASN A 49 3.89 30.21 -27.97
N LEU A 50 3.27 29.09 -27.61
CA LEU A 50 2.47 28.97 -26.40
C LEU A 50 3.34 29.04 -25.15
N THR A 51 4.47 28.32 -25.11
CA THR A 51 5.42 28.40 -23.99
C THR A 51 5.99 29.80 -23.86
N GLN A 52 6.35 30.45 -24.96
CA GLN A 52 6.78 31.84 -24.96
C GLN A 52 5.68 32.77 -24.41
N SER A 53 4.46 32.69 -24.92
CA SER A 53 3.32 33.52 -24.47
C SER A 53 2.96 33.28 -23.00
N LEU A 54 3.06 32.03 -22.53
CA LEU A 54 2.86 31.72 -21.12
C LEU A 54 3.99 32.27 -20.26
N THR A 55 5.25 32.14 -20.68
CA THR A 55 6.37 32.71 -19.92
C THR A 55 6.27 34.22 -19.81
N THR A 56 5.92 34.92 -20.89
CA THR A 56 5.73 36.38 -20.86
C THR A 56 4.53 36.78 -20.01
N HIS A 57 3.42 36.03 -20.09
CA HIS A 57 2.26 36.25 -19.23
C HIS A 57 2.61 36.06 -17.76
N HIS A 58 3.24 34.94 -17.39
CA HIS A 58 3.63 34.68 -16.00
C HIS A 58 4.66 35.68 -15.48
N GLN A 59 5.62 36.12 -16.30
CA GLN A 59 6.57 37.18 -15.94
C GLN A 59 5.83 38.49 -15.65
N THR A 60 4.95 38.93 -16.55
CA THR A 60 4.21 40.19 -16.37
C THR A 60 3.27 40.13 -15.17
N THR A 61 2.51 39.04 -14.98
CA THR A 61 1.64 38.85 -13.82
C THR A 61 2.43 38.80 -12.50
N THR A 62 3.58 38.12 -12.48
CA THR A 62 4.43 38.06 -11.27
C THR A 62 4.98 39.43 -10.93
N LEU A 63 5.45 40.19 -11.92
CA LEU A 63 5.94 41.56 -11.70
C LEU A 63 4.81 42.49 -11.22
N LEU A 64 3.62 42.41 -11.82
CA LEU A 64 2.48 43.23 -11.41
C LEU A 64 2.01 42.90 -10.00
N THR A 65 1.87 41.61 -9.67
CA THR A 65 1.46 41.17 -8.32
C THR A 65 2.49 41.49 -7.25
N THR A 66 3.77 41.46 -7.59
CA THR A 66 4.82 41.91 -6.65
C THR A 66 4.86 43.42 -6.50
N LEU A 67 4.64 44.19 -7.57
CA LEU A 67 4.53 45.65 -7.50
C LEU A 67 3.32 46.11 -6.68
N THR A 68 2.16 45.46 -6.81
CA THR A 68 0.96 45.81 -6.01
C THR A 68 1.11 45.47 -4.53
N THR A 69 1.94 44.49 -4.18
CA THR A 69 2.16 44.07 -2.79
C THR A 69 3.41 44.69 -2.16
N LEU A 70 4.25 45.35 -2.96
CA LEU A 70 5.49 45.99 -2.53
C LEU A 70 5.28 47.07 -1.46
N PRO A 71 4.29 47.99 -1.57
CA PRO A 71 4.09 49.07 -0.59
C PRO A 71 3.74 48.54 0.81
N GLN A 72 3.07 47.39 0.88
CA GLN A 72 2.62 46.80 2.14
C GLN A 72 3.69 45.93 2.82
N LYS A 73 4.62 45.36 2.06
CA LYS A 73 5.53 44.31 2.53
C LYS A 73 7.01 44.72 2.58
N SER A 74 7.39 45.84 1.98
CA SER A 74 8.79 46.29 1.96
C SER A 74 9.08 47.31 3.07
N PRO A 75 10.00 47.02 4.01
CA PRO A 75 10.43 47.98 5.02
C PRO A 75 11.43 49.00 4.47
N THR A 76 11.98 48.75 3.27
CA THR A 76 13.04 49.55 2.64
C THR A 76 12.53 50.64 1.71
N LEU A 77 11.22 50.67 1.42
CA LEU A 77 10.64 51.60 0.46
C LEU A 77 10.14 52.88 1.17
N PRO A 78 10.60 54.08 0.76
CA PRO A 78 10.08 55.35 1.26
C PRO A 78 8.56 55.46 1.11
N GLN A 79 7.87 55.90 2.16
CA GLN A 79 6.41 56.01 2.20
C GLN A 79 5.84 56.95 1.12
N ALA A 80 6.63 57.93 0.68
CA ALA A 80 6.28 58.83 -0.43
C ALA A 80 6.11 58.11 -1.79
N LEU A 81 6.71 56.92 -1.96
CA LEU A 81 6.64 56.15 -3.19
C LEU A 81 5.48 55.14 -3.20
N HIS A 82 4.74 54.98 -2.10
CA HIS A 82 3.67 53.98 -2.00
C HIS A 82 2.47 54.34 -2.89
N ALA A 83 1.98 55.58 -2.77
CA ALA A 83 0.87 56.11 -3.58
C ALA A 83 1.14 56.09 -5.11
N PRO A 84 2.30 56.54 -5.63
CA PRO A 84 2.55 56.50 -7.08
C PRO A 84 2.67 55.06 -7.61
N ILE A 85 3.15 54.09 -6.82
CA ILE A 85 3.21 52.67 -7.21
C ILE A 85 1.80 52.07 -7.30
N ASP A 86 0.94 52.33 -6.32
CA ASP A 86 -0.44 51.83 -6.31
C ASP A 86 -1.28 52.41 -7.48
N LEU A 87 -1.12 53.69 -7.77
CA LEU A 87 -1.81 54.35 -8.88
C LEU A 87 -1.35 53.81 -10.25
N LEU A 88 -0.05 53.60 -10.43
CA LEU A 88 0.50 53.04 -11.67
C LEU A 88 0.14 51.57 -11.88
N THR A 89 0.17 50.76 -10.82
CA THR A 89 -0.24 49.36 -10.92
C THR A 89 -1.74 49.21 -11.21
N ALA A 90 -2.57 50.10 -10.66
CA ALA A 90 -3.99 50.21 -11.01
C ALA A 90 -4.20 50.64 -12.47
N GLN A 91 -3.40 51.59 -12.98
CA GLN A 91 -3.44 52.03 -14.38
C GLN A 91 -3.03 50.93 -15.37
N ILE A 92 -2.10 50.05 -15.00
CA ILE A 92 -1.70 48.93 -15.85
C ILE A 92 -2.75 47.81 -15.81
N SER A 93 -3.45 47.63 -14.69
CA SER A 93 -4.49 46.60 -14.54
C SER A 93 -5.85 46.99 -15.12
N ALA A 94 -6.19 48.28 -15.14
CA ALA A 94 -7.46 48.79 -15.64
C ALA A 94 -7.25 49.88 -16.71
N PRO A 95 -7.89 49.79 -17.90
CA PRO A 95 -7.77 50.83 -18.92
C PRO A 95 -8.47 52.11 -18.46
N ILE A 96 -7.70 53.14 -18.11
CA ILE A 96 -8.20 54.46 -17.72
C ILE A 96 -8.42 55.34 -18.96
N SER A 97 -9.42 56.24 -18.90
CA SER A 97 -9.71 57.27 -19.91
C SER A 97 -8.48 58.15 -20.20
N PRO A 98 -8.25 58.57 -21.46
CA PRO A 98 -7.07 59.35 -21.84
C PRO A 98 -6.94 60.72 -21.13
N GLN A 99 -8.04 61.28 -20.61
CA GLN A 99 -8.04 62.55 -19.88
C GLN A 99 -7.42 62.45 -18.48
N ASP A 100 -7.62 61.32 -17.79
CA ASP A 100 -7.05 61.08 -16.46
C ASP A 100 -5.55 60.73 -16.54
N ARG A 101 -5.08 60.39 -17.76
CA ARG A 101 -3.68 60.07 -18.05
C ARG A 101 -2.76 61.29 -17.91
N GLU A 102 -3.28 62.48 -18.18
CA GLU A 102 -2.55 63.75 -18.06
C GLU A 102 -2.38 64.17 -16.59
N ILE A 103 -3.37 63.86 -15.75
CA ILE A 103 -3.34 64.12 -14.30
C ILE A 103 -2.29 63.24 -13.61
N LEU A 104 -2.17 61.98 -14.04
CA LEU A 104 -1.22 61.01 -13.50
C LEU A 104 0.22 61.18 -14.04
N ALA A 105 0.46 62.11 -14.97
CA ALA A 105 1.77 62.32 -15.58
C ALA A 105 2.84 62.68 -14.54
N ALA A 106 2.49 63.44 -13.50
CA ALA A 106 3.41 63.77 -12.41
C ALA A 106 3.82 62.53 -11.59
N ASP A 107 2.87 61.64 -11.28
CA ASP A 107 3.12 60.41 -10.53
C ASP A 107 3.90 59.38 -11.36
N THR A 108 3.69 59.36 -12.68
CA THR A 108 4.51 58.55 -13.60
C THR A 108 5.96 59.04 -13.61
N ALA A 109 6.20 60.35 -13.64
CA ALA A 109 7.54 60.92 -13.64
C ALA A 109 8.29 60.67 -12.31
N THR A 110 7.59 60.74 -11.17
CA THR A 110 8.19 60.43 -9.86
C THR A 110 8.54 58.94 -9.72
N PHE A 111 7.72 58.05 -10.27
CA PHE A 111 8.03 56.62 -10.35
C PHE A 111 9.27 56.35 -11.22
N PHE A 112 9.33 56.93 -12.42
CA PHE A 112 10.49 56.75 -13.31
C PHE A 112 11.78 57.34 -12.71
N SER A 113 11.69 58.44 -11.98
CA SER A 113 12.84 59.06 -11.31
C SER A 113 13.38 58.22 -10.15
N ASN A 114 12.57 57.32 -9.57
CA ASN A 114 12.95 56.46 -8.45
C ASN A 114 12.96 54.98 -8.83
N ILE A 115 13.04 54.66 -10.12
CA ILE A 115 12.92 53.29 -10.64
C ILE A 115 14.00 52.36 -10.06
N ASP A 116 15.21 52.85 -9.82
CA ASP A 116 16.31 52.05 -9.29
C ASP A 116 16.04 51.58 -7.85
N ILE A 117 15.45 52.44 -7.03
CA ILE A 117 15.07 52.13 -5.65
C ILE A 117 13.95 51.08 -5.66
N ILE A 118 12.95 51.28 -6.52
CA ILE A 118 11.82 50.35 -6.66
C ILE A 118 12.30 48.99 -7.19
N ALA A 119 13.19 48.98 -8.18
CA ALA A 119 13.77 47.76 -8.74
C ALA A 119 14.61 46.98 -7.72
N SER A 120 15.38 47.68 -6.87
CA SER A 120 16.13 47.04 -5.78
C SER A 120 15.21 46.44 -4.71
N ALA A 121 14.14 47.14 -4.33
CA ALA A 121 13.13 46.66 -3.38
C ALA A 121 12.35 45.46 -3.96
N LEU A 122 12.01 45.49 -5.25
CA LEU A 122 11.35 44.39 -5.91
C LEU A 122 12.25 43.16 -6.05
N SER A 123 13.53 43.36 -6.38
CA SER A 123 14.51 42.27 -6.45
C SER A 123 14.73 41.60 -5.09
N THR A 124 14.88 42.39 -4.02
CA THR A 124 14.99 41.83 -2.66
C THR A 124 13.71 41.08 -2.26
N HIS A 125 12.53 41.61 -2.59
CA HIS A 125 11.27 40.92 -2.33
C HIS A 125 11.15 39.59 -3.10
N LEU A 126 11.48 39.57 -4.39
CA LEU A 126 11.49 38.34 -5.19
C LEU A 126 12.47 37.31 -4.65
N VAL A 127 13.66 37.73 -4.21
CA VAL A 127 14.63 36.84 -3.54
C VAL A 127 14.04 36.28 -2.25
N THR A 128 13.38 37.10 -1.42
CA THR A 128 12.73 36.58 -0.20
C THR A 128 11.64 35.55 -0.52
N ILE A 129 10.77 35.80 -1.51
CA ILE A 129 9.76 34.84 -1.96
C ILE A 129 10.43 33.55 -2.44
N ALA A 130 11.48 33.64 -3.26
CA ALA A 130 12.21 32.48 -3.76
C ALA A 130 12.82 31.66 -2.60
N THR A 131 13.42 32.31 -1.60
CA THR A 131 13.95 31.60 -0.41
C THR A 131 12.86 30.94 0.42
N LEU A 132 11.68 31.57 0.55
CA LEU A 132 10.53 30.96 1.22
C LEU A 132 10.00 29.76 0.44
N LEU A 133 9.93 29.84 -0.89
CA LEU A 133 9.56 28.71 -1.74
C LEU A 133 10.56 27.55 -1.63
N CYS A 134 11.87 27.84 -1.53
CA CYS A 134 12.87 26.81 -1.26
C CYS A 134 12.63 26.15 0.11
N LYS A 135 12.32 26.92 1.16
CA LYS A 135 11.98 26.36 2.48
C LYS A 135 10.70 25.52 2.47
N ILE A 136 9.70 25.91 1.66
CA ILE A 136 8.46 25.13 1.50
C ILE A 136 8.73 23.83 0.74
N ALA A 137 9.60 23.87 -0.26
CA ALA A 137 9.94 22.70 -1.06
C ALA A 137 10.62 21.60 -0.23
N ASP A 138 11.58 21.96 0.62
CA ASP A 138 12.21 21.06 1.58
C ASP A 138 12.58 21.85 2.85
N PRO A 139 11.89 21.63 3.99
CA PRO A 139 12.08 22.43 5.20
C PRO A 139 13.40 22.14 5.93
N VAL A 140 13.99 20.98 5.69
CA VAL A 140 15.22 20.52 6.35
C VAL A 140 16.47 20.92 5.56
N THR A 141 16.41 20.83 4.23
CA THR A 141 17.52 21.18 3.33
C THR A 141 16.99 21.99 2.15
N PRO A 142 16.88 23.33 2.29
CA PRO A 142 16.30 24.16 1.25
C PRO A 142 17.17 24.09 -0.03
N PRO A 143 16.59 23.78 -1.19
CA PRO A 143 17.31 23.71 -2.45
C PRO A 143 17.76 25.11 -2.93
N ALA A 144 18.79 25.15 -3.78
CA ALA A 144 19.17 26.38 -4.48
C ALA A 144 18.06 26.84 -5.42
N ILE A 145 17.93 28.16 -5.62
CA ILE A 145 16.85 28.77 -6.42
C ILE A 145 16.80 28.18 -7.84
N ASP A 146 17.96 27.95 -8.46
CA ASP A 146 18.05 27.39 -9.83
C ASP A 146 17.54 25.95 -9.93
N SER A 147 17.63 25.19 -8.83
CA SER A 147 17.18 23.80 -8.76
C SER A 147 15.70 23.64 -8.40
N LEU A 148 15.03 24.73 -8.01
CA LEU A 148 13.63 24.72 -7.57
C LEU A 148 12.69 24.22 -8.68
N ARG A 149 12.94 24.61 -9.93
CA ARG A 149 12.14 24.18 -11.08
C ARG A 149 12.21 22.66 -11.27
N LEU A 150 13.42 22.10 -11.29
CA LEU A 150 13.62 20.66 -11.45
C LEU A 150 12.99 19.89 -10.29
N ARG A 151 13.07 20.41 -9.07
CA ARG A 151 12.44 19.82 -7.90
C ARG A 151 10.91 19.84 -8.00
N ALA A 152 10.32 20.95 -8.43
CA ALA A 152 8.88 21.07 -8.65
C ALA A 152 8.37 20.14 -9.75
N GLU A 153 9.10 20.00 -10.86
CA GLU A 153 8.78 19.04 -11.92
C GLU A 153 8.82 17.61 -11.39
N ARG A 154 9.87 17.23 -10.64
CA ARG A 154 9.96 15.91 -9.99
C ARG A 154 8.83 15.64 -9.00
N LEU A 155 8.48 16.63 -8.17
CA LEU A 155 7.37 16.52 -7.22
C LEU A 155 6.03 16.32 -7.95
N ARG A 156 5.80 17.07 -9.02
CA ARG A 156 4.61 16.92 -9.85
C ARG A 156 4.56 15.54 -10.49
N ASP A 157 5.66 15.07 -11.06
CA ASP A 157 5.72 13.78 -11.74
C ASP A 157 5.55 12.62 -10.74
N ALA A 158 6.16 12.74 -9.55
CA ALA A 158 5.96 11.80 -8.46
C ALA A 158 4.49 11.73 -8.01
N ALA A 159 3.84 12.88 -7.82
CA ALA A 159 2.45 12.94 -7.36
C ALA A 159 1.43 12.51 -8.43
N THR A 160 1.68 12.80 -9.70
CA THR A 160 0.70 12.60 -10.78
C THR A 160 0.87 11.29 -11.55
N GLN A 161 2.08 10.75 -11.64
CA GLN A 161 2.37 9.56 -12.45
C GLN A 161 2.83 8.38 -11.59
N ILE A 162 3.86 8.60 -10.76
CA ILE A 162 4.52 7.51 -10.04
C ILE A 162 3.60 6.97 -8.94
N LEU A 163 3.14 7.83 -8.03
CA LEU A 163 2.33 7.43 -6.88
C LEU A 163 1.01 6.75 -7.29
N PRO A 164 0.22 7.27 -8.25
CA PRO A 164 -1.01 6.59 -8.67
C PRO A 164 -0.74 5.22 -9.30
N ARG A 165 0.38 5.09 -10.04
CA ARG A 165 0.79 3.83 -10.64
C ARG A 165 1.16 2.81 -9.57
N GLU A 166 2.03 3.16 -8.62
CA GLU A 166 2.43 2.29 -7.51
C GLU A 166 1.21 1.85 -6.69
N ILE A 167 0.31 2.78 -6.34
CA ILE A 167 -0.93 2.47 -5.64
C ILE A 167 -1.80 1.50 -6.45
N SER A 168 -1.86 1.64 -7.77
CA SER A 168 -2.64 0.73 -8.62
C SER A 168 -2.03 -0.67 -8.69
N GLU A 169 -0.70 -0.77 -8.77
CA GLU A 169 0.04 -2.04 -8.78
C GLU A 169 -0.12 -2.78 -7.45
N GLU A 170 0.04 -2.07 -6.33
CA GLU A 170 -0.17 -2.63 -4.98
C GLU A 170 -1.62 -3.07 -4.75
N LYS A 171 -2.60 -2.33 -5.25
CA LYS A 171 -4.02 -2.73 -5.18
C LYS A 171 -4.28 -4.04 -5.92
N VAL A 172 -3.66 -4.24 -7.08
CA VAL A 172 -3.79 -5.49 -7.83
C VAL A 172 -3.10 -6.64 -7.07
N CYS A 173 -1.90 -6.39 -6.54
CA CYS A 173 -1.18 -7.37 -5.73
C CYS A 173 -2.02 -7.83 -4.52
N LEU A 174 -2.61 -6.88 -3.78
CA LEU A 174 -3.47 -7.16 -2.63
C LEU A 174 -4.74 -7.92 -3.04
N ALA A 175 -5.38 -7.57 -4.15
CA ALA A 175 -6.56 -8.27 -4.65
C ALA A 175 -6.24 -9.73 -5.01
N ASN A 176 -5.10 -9.99 -5.64
CA ASN A 176 -4.65 -11.35 -5.96
C ASN A 176 -4.34 -12.15 -4.70
N MET A 177 -3.65 -11.55 -3.73
CA MET A 177 -3.37 -12.21 -2.45
C MET A 177 -4.65 -12.56 -1.69
N MET A 178 -5.65 -11.67 -1.71
CA MET A 178 -6.95 -11.94 -1.10
C MET A 178 -7.69 -13.07 -1.82
N PHE A 179 -7.61 -13.12 -3.15
CA PHE A 179 -8.17 -14.21 -3.93
C PHE A 179 -7.52 -15.56 -3.59
N ASP A 180 -6.19 -15.61 -3.50
CA ASP A 180 -5.45 -16.81 -3.12
C ASP A 180 -5.81 -17.26 -1.70
N PHE A 181 -5.90 -16.31 -0.76
CA PHE A 181 -6.32 -16.59 0.60
C PHE A 181 -7.74 -17.16 0.68
N LEU A 182 -8.69 -16.57 -0.03
CA LEU A 182 -10.07 -17.08 -0.10
C LEU A 182 -10.14 -18.46 -0.74
N THR A 183 -9.31 -18.71 -1.75
CA THR A 183 -9.23 -20.02 -2.41
C THR A 183 -8.70 -21.07 -1.45
N LEU A 184 -7.62 -20.78 -0.73
CA LEU A 184 -7.06 -21.65 0.29
C LEU A 184 -8.03 -21.87 1.46
N HIS A 185 -8.74 -20.82 1.90
CA HIS A 185 -9.77 -20.94 2.93
C HIS A 185 -10.91 -21.87 2.49
N ARG A 186 -11.36 -21.74 1.23
CA ARG A 186 -12.35 -22.64 0.64
C ARG A 186 -11.86 -24.08 0.63
N GLU A 187 -10.61 -24.33 0.25
CA GLU A 187 -10.00 -25.68 0.26
C GLU A 187 -9.90 -26.27 1.66
N VAL A 188 -9.54 -25.47 2.66
CA VAL A 188 -9.51 -25.91 4.06
C VAL A 188 -10.92 -26.25 4.56
N LEU A 189 -11.93 -25.44 4.23
CA LEU A 189 -13.32 -25.73 4.61
C LEU A 189 -13.84 -26.99 3.93
N THR A 190 -13.61 -27.17 2.62
CA THR A 190 -14.09 -28.35 1.90
C THR A 190 -13.42 -29.63 2.39
N THR A 191 -12.11 -29.59 2.65
CA THR A 191 -11.38 -30.74 3.23
C THR A 191 -11.85 -31.05 4.65
N SER A 192 -12.07 -30.03 5.49
CA SER A 192 -12.62 -30.21 6.83
C SER A 192 -14.01 -30.84 6.82
N ILE A 193 -14.91 -30.36 5.95
CA ILE A 193 -16.25 -30.93 5.76
C ILE A 193 -16.13 -32.40 5.33
N SER A 194 -15.28 -32.69 4.34
CA SER A 194 -15.08 -34.06 3.86
C SER A 194 -14.56 -35.00 4.95
N ILE A 195 -13.64 -34.52 5.80
CA ILE A 195 -13.14 -35.31 6.94
C ILE A 195 -14.26 -35.58 7.95
N ILE A 196 -15.07 -34.58 8.30
CA ILE A 196 -16.21 -34.77 9.23
C ILE A 196 -17.22 -35.76 8.64
N GLU A 197 -17.55 -35.61 7.36
CA GLU A 197 -18.45 -36.52 6.66
C GLU A 197 -17.91 -37.95 6.67
N GLN A 198 -16.62 -38.17 6.44
CA GLN A 198 -16.02 -39.52 6.44
C GLN A 198 -15.89 -40.12 7.84
N THR A 199 -15.51 -39.31 8.83
CA THR A 199 -15.14 -39.79 10.18
C THR A 199 -16.30 -39.87 11.16
N GLN A 200 -17.31 -38.99 11.05
CA GLN A 200 -18.45 -38.98 11.97
C GLN A 200 -19.71 -39.59 11.35
N HIS A 201 -19.96 -39.30 10.08
CA HIS A 201 -21.22 -39.66 9.42
C HIS A 201 -21.07 -40.73 8.32
N GLY A 202 -19.82 -41.08 8.00
CA GLY A 202 -19.44 -41.83 6.81
C GLY A 202 -19.55 -43.34 6.96
N SER A 203 -19.39 -44.04 5.85
CA SER A 203 -19.40 -45.50 5.78
C SER A 203 -18.35 -46.13 6.70
N LEU A 204 -17.19 -45.49 6.88
CA LEU A 204 -16.13 -45.97 7.78
C LEU A 204 -16.56 -45.91 9.25
N ALA A 205 -17.14 -44.79 9.69
CA ALA A 205 -17.68 -44.63 11.04
C ALA A 205 -18.81 -45.64 11.31
N ARG A 206 -19.72 -45.81 10.34
CA ARG A 206 -20.81 -46.79 10.43
C ARG A 206 -20.30 -48.22 10.44
N HIS A 207 -19.32 -48.57 9.60
CA HIS A 207 -18.71 -49.90 9.56
C HIS A 207 -17.97 -50.23 10.86
N THR A 208 -17.18 -49.28 11.39
CA THR A 208 -16.48 -49.49 12.68
C THR A 208 -17.45 -49.67 13.83
N LYS A 209 -18.54 -48.88 13.88
CA LYS A 209 -19.63 -49.06 14.85
C LYS A 209 -20.32 -50.42 14.70
N ALA A 210 -20.77 -50.77 13.50
CA ALA A 210 -21.43 -52.05 13.24
C ALA A 210 -20.53 -53.26 13.55
N LYS A 211 -19.23 -53.17 13.24
CA LYS A 211 -18.24 -54.19 13.58
C LYS A 211 -18.07 -54.32 15.10
N ALA A 212 -18.02 -53.21 15.83
CA ALA A 212 -17.93 -53.21 17.29
C ALA A 212 -19.19 -53.84 17.93
N GLU A 213 -20.38 -53.49 17.43
CA GLU A 213 -21.66 -54.08 17.86
C GLU A 213 -21.72 -55.58 17.56
N ALA A 214 -21.28 -56.02 16.38
CA ALA A 214 -21.22 -57.43 16.01
C ALA A 214 -20.26 -58.24 16.90
N LEU A 215 -19.07 -57.69 17.19
CA LEU A 215 -18.11 -58.31 18.12
C LEU A 215 -18.67 -58.38 19.55
N HIS A 216 -19.37 -57.33 20.00
CA HIS A 216 -20.03 -57.32 21.29
C HIS A 216 -21.13 -58.38 21.39
N ALA A 217 -22.03 -58.46 20.40
CA ALA A 217 -23.07 -59.48 20.34
C ALA A 217 -22.48 -60.90 20.30
N ARG A 218 -21.37 -61.11 19.58
CA ARG A 218 -20.67 -62.40 19.58
C ARG A 218 -20.07 -62.72 20.95
N ALA A 219 -19.48 -61.74 21.63
CA ALA A 219 -18.92 -61.92 22.97
C ALA A 219 -20.01 -62.23 24.00
N THR A 220 -21.18 -61.60 23.93
CA THR A 220 -22.30 -61.90 24.83
C THR A 220 -22.85 -63.30 24.57
N VAL A 221 -23.02 -63.71 23.31
CA VAL A 221 -23.44 -65.07 22.95
C VAL A 221 -22.44 -66.11 23.46
N LEU A 222 -21.14 -65.92 23.21
CA LEU A 222 -20.10 -66.80 23.71
C LEU A 222 -20.05 -66.84 25.25
N GLY A 223 -20.27 -65.70 25.91
CA GLY A 223 -20.36 -65.62 27.37
C GLY A 223 -21.56 -66.40 27.92
N LEU A 224 -22.73 -66.29 27.27
CA LEU A 224 -23.92 -67.07 27.62
C LEU A 224 -23.71 -68.57 27.37
N GLN A 225 -23.13 -68.94 26.23
CA GLN A 225 -22.79 -70.33 25.92
C GLN A 225 -21.81 -70.91 26.94
N ALA A 226 -20.76 -70.17 27.30
CA ALA A 226 -19.80 -70.58 28.34
C ALA A 226 -20.48 -70.73 29.71
N ARG A 227 -21.45 -69.87 30.03
CA ARG A 227 -22.23 -69.97 31.28
C ARG A 227 -23.19 -71.16 31.29
N ILE A 228 -23.83 -71.47 30.17
CA ILE A 228 -24.65 -72.69 30.04
C ILE A 228 -23.76 -73.92 30.16
N HIS A 229 -22.62 -73.94 29.46
CA HIS A 229 -21.68 -75.05 29.50
C HIS A 229 -21.12 -75.29 30.92
N SER A 230 -20.80 -74.24 31.69
CA SER A 230 -20.32 -74.40 33.06
C SER A 230 -21.38 -74.92 34.04
N LEU A 231 -22.67 -74.71 33.75
CA LEU A 231 -23.77 -75.28 34.54
C LEU A 231 -23.99 -76.76 34.23
N VAL A 232 -23.86 -77.17 32.96
CA VAL A 232 -24.02 -78.58 32.53
C VAL A 232 -22.77 -79.40 32.85
N HIS A 233 -21.59 -78.79 32.77
CA HIS A 233 -20.29 -79.41 33.03
C HIS A 233 -19.49 -78.56 34.01
N PRO A 234 -19.60 -78.84 35.33
CA PRO A 234 -18.85 -78.13 36.35
C PRO A 234 -17.35 -78.28 36.10
N PRO A 235 -16.60 -77.18 35.90
CA PRO A 235 -15.19 -77.27 35.62
C PRO A 235 -14.41 -77.80 36.84
N PRO A 236 -13.34 -78.59 36.63
CA PRO A 236 -12.51 -79.10 37.72
C PRO A 236 -11.83 -77.95 38.50
N ALA A 237 -11.67 -78.13 39.81
CA ALA A 237 -11.19 -77.08 40.73
C ALA A 237 -9.83 -76.47 40.34
N ALA A 238 -8.94 -77.27 39.75
CA ALA A 238 -7.64 -76.80 39.24
C ALA A 238 -7.79 -75.79 38.08
N PHE A 239 -8.78 -75.97 37.21
CA PHE A 239 -9.05 -75.05 36.09
C PHE A 239 -9.61 -73.71 36.58
N LEU A 240 -10.49 -73.73 37.59
CA LEU A 240 -10.99 -72.50 38.23
C LEU A 240 -9.87 -71.73 38.94
N ALA A 241 -8.94 -72.42 39.60
CA ALA A 241 -7.77 -71.80 40.20
C ALA A 241 -6.84 -71.16 39.16
N ALA A 242 -6.62 -71.83 38.02
CA ALA A 242 -5.85 -71.27 36.90
C ALA A 242 -6.54 -70.05 36.27
N LEU A 243 -7.86 -70.08 36.09
CA LEU A 243 -8.65 -68.95 35.60
C LEU A 243 -8.62 -67.75 36.54
N LYS A 244 -8.65 -67.97 37.87
CA LYS A 244 -8.48 -66.90 38.86
C LYS A 244 -7.12 -66.22 38.72
N LYS A 245 -6.05 -67.00 38.67
CA LYS A 245 -4.68 -66.48 38.44
C LYS A 245 -4.57 -65.74 37.11
N PHE A 246 -5.20 -66.25 36.05
CA PHE A 246 -5.22 -65.59 34.75
C PHE A 246 -5.99 -64.26 34.79
N LYS A 247 -7.16 -64.22 35.44
CA LYS A 247 -7.94 -62.99 35.63
C LYS A 247 -7.16 -61.94 36.44
N GLU A 248 -6.45 -62.36 37.48
CA GLU A 248 -5.56 -61.48 38.25
C GLU A 248 -4.42 -60.92 37.36
N SER A 249 -3.80 -61.77 36.54
CA SER A 249 -2.77 -61.33 35.59
C SER A 249 -3.32 -60.35 34.53
N GLN A 250 -4.54 -60.58 34.03
CA GLN A 250 -5.20 -59.67 33.10
C GLN A 250 -5.54 -58.33 33.75
N GLY A 251 -6.08 -58.32 34.97
CA GLY A 251 -6.33 -57.09 35.72
C GLY A 251 -5.06 -56.27 35.93
N SER A 252 -3.93 -56.93 36.25
CA SER A 252 -2.63 -56.26 36.36
C SER A 252 -2.14 -55.68 35.02
N SER A 253 -2.41 -56.35 33.90
CA SER A 253 -2.06 -55.86 32.57
C SER A 253 -2.95 -54.70 32.12
N GLU A 254 -4.23 -54.73 32.45
CA GLU A 254 -5.18 -53.64 32.15
C GLU A 254 -4.83 -52.38 32.95
N ALA A 255 -4.49 -52.54 34.23
CA ALA A 255 -4.01 -51.44 35.07
C ALA A 255 -2.76 -50.76 34.45
N ARG A 256 -1.76 -51.55 34.04
CA ARG A 256 -0.56 -51.02 33.37
C ARG A 256 -0.87 -50.28 32.07
N LEU A 257 -1.85 -50.75 31.30
CA LEU A 257 -2.27 -50.09 30.06
C LEU A 257 -2.97 -48.76 30.35
N ARG A 258 -3.85 -48.69 31.35
CA ARG A 258 -4.49 -47.44 31.77
C ARG A 258 -3.47 -46.44 32.30
N ASP A 259 -2.48 -46.89 33.08
CA ASP A 259 -1.40 -46.03 33.56
C ASP A 259 -0.58 -45.45 32.40
N ARG A 260 -0.27 -46.29 31.39
CA ARG A 260 0.45 -45.85 30.19
C ARG A 260 -0.37 -44.85 29.36
N GLU A 261 -1.67 -45.06 29.24
CA GLU A 261 -2.57 -44.11 28.59
C GLU A 261 -2.62 -42.77 29.35
N ALA A 262 -2.74 -42.81 30.68
CA ALA A 262 -2.76 -41.60 31.51
C ALA A 262 -1.43 -40.81 31.40
N LEU A 263 -0.29 -41.50 31.35
CA LEU A 263 1.01 -40.86 31.12
C LEU A 263 1.10 -40.22 29.73
N ALA A 264 0.61 -40.89 28.69
CA ALA A 264 0.58 -40.34 27.33
C ALA A 264 -0.30 -39.08 27.24
N ARG A 265 -1.48 -39.08 27.89
CA ARG A 265 -2.35 -37.89 27.96
C ARG A 265 -1.67 -36.73 28.68
N ARG A 266 -1.03 -36.97 29.83
CA ARG A 266 -0.27 -35.94 30.55
C ARG A 266 0.89 -35.39 29.72
N ALA A 267 1.57 -36.23 28.95
CA ALA A 267 2.65 -35.79 28.05
C ALA A 267 2.11 -34.84 26.97
N LEU A 268 0.96 -35.16 26.36
CA LEU A 268 0.30 -34.29 25.38
C LEU A 268 -0.10 -32.93 25.99
N GLU A 269 -0.67 -32.92 27.20
CA GLU A 269 -0.98 -31.67 27.91
C GLU A 269 0.26 -30.81 28.21
N LEU A 270 1.40 -31.44 28.50
CA LEU A 270 2.67 -30.73 28.70
C LEU A 270 3.20 -30.12 27.40
N TYR A 271 3.02 -30.79 26.25
CA TYR A 271 3.37 -30.23 24.95
C TYR A 271 2.52 -29.00 24.61
N GLU A 272 1.22 -29.03 24.87
CA GLU A 272 0.33 -27.87 24.68
C GLU A 272 0.78 -26.68 25.54
N LYS A 273 1.10 -26.93 26.81
CA LYS A 273 1.56 -25.87 27.74
C LYS A 273 2.95 -25.34 27.38
N ALA A 274 3.86 -26.18 26.90
CA ALA A 274 5.20 -25.78 26.47
C ALA A 274 5.15 -24.89 25.21
N GLY A 275 4.26 -25.19 24.25
CA GLY A 275 4.02 -24.34 23.09
C GLY A 275 3.53 -22.94 23.47
N ALA A 276 2.64 -22.84 24.47
CA ALA A 276 2.12 -21.56 24.96
C ALA A 276 3.19 -20.69 25.64
N LYS A 277 4.05 -21.28 26.48
CA LYS A 277 5.13 -20.54 27.17
C LYS A 277 6.23 -20.08 26.22
N GLY A 278 6.62 -20.93 25.26
CA GLY A 278 7.60 -20.57 24.22
C GLY A 278 7.11 -19.42 23.35
N MET A 279 5.83 -19.39 22.97
CA MET A 279 5.23 -18.28 22.23
C MET A 279 5.14 -16.99 23.05
N ALA A 280 4.84 -17.07 24.35
CA ALA A 280 4.79 -15.91 25.24
C ALA A 280 6.18 -15.28 25.47
N ASP A 281 7.23 -16.10 25.59
CA ASP A 281 8.60 -15.61 25.74
C ASP A 281 9.14 -15.02 24.42
N LEU A 282 8.73 -15.57 23.26
CA LEU A 282 9.01 -14.98 21.95
C LEU A 282 8.35 -13.60 21.78
N ALA A 283 7.10 -13.46 22.24
CA ALA A 283 6.36 -12.20 22.21
C ALA A 283 7.04 -11.11 23.07
N ARG A 284 7.47 -11.45 24.29
CA ARG A 284 8.23 -10.52 25.16
C ARG A 284 9.56 -10.11 24.56
N ARG A 285 10.27 -11.04 23.93
CA ARG A 285 11.56 -10.74 23.28
C ARG A 285 11.38 -9.82 22.07
N LYS A 286 10.30 -10.00 21.30
CA LYS A 286 9.93 -9.11 20.21
C LYS A 286 9.64 -7.69 20.71
N GLU A 287 8.89 -7.56 21.80
CA GLU A 287 8.60 -6.27 22.43
C GLU A 287 9.87 -5.56 22.90
N TRP A 288 10.79 -6.29 23.55
CA TRP A 288 12.09 -5.75 23.95
C TRP A 288 12.93 -5.28 22.76
N VAL A 289 13.02 -6.06 21.67
CA VAL A 289 13.78 -5.69 20.46
C VAL A 289 13.19 -4.45 19.78
N LEU A 290 11.87 -4.31 19.77
CA LEU A 290 11.21 -3.11 19.21
C LEU A 290 11.49 -1.87 20.05
N GLY A 291 11.47 -1.99 21.38
CA GLY A 291 11.84 -0.91 22.29
C GLY A 291 13.31 -0.52 22.17
N GLU A 292 14.22 -1.49 22.03
CA GLU A 292 15.65 -1.23 21.82
C GLU A 292 15.91 -0.52 20.49
N LYS A 293 15.24 -0.97 19.43
CA LYS A 293 15.31 -0.33 18.12
C LYS A 293 14.86 1.13 18.20
N GLY A 294 13.75 1.42 18.89
CA GLY A 294 13.27 2.79 19.07
C GLY A 294 14.27 3.66 19.85
N ARG A 295 14.88 3.13 20.91
CA ARG A 295 15.93 3.85 21.66
C ARG A 295 17.16 4.14 20.82
N ILE A 296 17.62 3.18 20.03
CA ILE A 296 18.75 3.36 19.12
C ILE A 296 18.42 4.40 18.03
N GLU A 297 17.20 4.38 17.49
CA GLU A 297 16.75 5.39 16.53
C GLU A 297 16.69 6.79 17.15
N GLU A 298 16.27 6.91 18.42
CA GLU A 298 16.31 8.17 19.17
C GLU A 298 17.73 8.67 19.45
N GLU A 299 18.65 7.77 19.82
CA GLU A 299 20.07 8.09 20.04
C GLU A 299 20.75 8.52 18.73
N ILE A 300 20.53 7.81 17.62
CA ILE A 300 21.05 8.18 16.30
C ILE A 300 20.51 9.55 15.90
N GLY A 301 19.20 9.79 16.03
CA GLY A 301 18.61 11.09 15.75
C GLY A 301 19.10 12.20 16.69
N GLY A 302 19.48 11.87 17.92
CA GLY A 302 20.14 12.79 18.86
C GLY A 302 21.55 13.17 18.43
N LEU A 303 22.34 12.19 17.99
CA LEU A 303 23.70 12.39 17.50
C LEU A 303 23.74 13.15 16.17
N GLU A 304 22.79 12.92 15.27
CA GLU A 304 22.64 13.67 14.01
C GLU A 304 22.24 15.14 14.22
N ARG A 305 21.65 15.48 15.38
CA ARG A 305 21.25 16.86 15.73
C ARG A 305 22.28 17.59 16.61
N GLY A 306 23.34 16.91 17.04
CA GLY A 306 24.31 17.40 18.02
C GLY A 306 25.76 17.49 17.53
N GLY A 307 25.99 17.53 16.21
CA GLY A 307 27.29 17.79 15.59
C GLY A 307 27.35 19.14 14.90
#